data_AF-A0A1W1BRD1-F1
#
_entry.id   AF-A0A1W1BRD1-F1
#
_cell.length_a   1.000
_cell.length_b   1.000
_cell.length_c   1.000
_cell.angle_alpha   90.00
_cell.angle_beta   90.00
_cell.angle_gamma   90.00
#
_symmetry.space_group_name_H-M   'P 1'
#
loop_
_entity.id
_entity.type
_entity.pdbx_description
1 polymer ?
#
loop_
_entity_poly.entity_id
_entity_poly.type
_entity_poly.pdbx_seq_one_letter_code
_entity_poly.pdbx_strand_id
1 'polypeptide(L)'
;MNVVIDTNIWISALISKDGVSREIIRLALREKISPQISTTLFIEYEAVMKREKIQALCSLSIEEQEELFQAFLSTCKWNEVFYLWRPNLDDVGDDFLIELALD
;
A
#
# COMPACT_ATOMS: atom_id res chain seq x y z
N MET A 1 10.96 5.33 11.22
CA MET A 1 10.63 6.25 10.11
C MET A 1 9.20 6.00 9.71
N ASN A 2 8.32 6.99 9.81
CA ASN A 2 6.96 6.87 9.31
C ASN A 2 7.01 6.99 7.77
N VAL A 3 6.26 6.15 7.07
CA VAL A 3 6.23 6.16 5.61
C VAL A 3 4.82 5.90 5.12
N VAL A 4 4.47 6.50 4.00
CA VAL A 4 3.29 6.14 3.20
C VAL A 4 3.77 5.28 2.07
N ILE A 5 3.14 4.12 1.90
CA ILE A 5 3.40 3.27 0.74
C ILE A 5 2.29 3.60 -0.26
N ASP A 6 2.67 3.87 -1.49
CA ASP A 6 1.68 4.07 -2.55
C ASP A 6 1.15 2.72 -3.07
N THR A 7 -0.06 2.72 -3.61
CA THR A 7 -0.69 1.54 -4.22
C THR A 7 0.19 0.96 -5.33
N ASN A 8 0.90 1.79 -6.10
CA ASN A 8 1.81 1.28 -7.12
C ASN A 8 2.99 0.47 -6.53
N ILE A 9 3.50 0.84 -5.35
CA ILE A 9 4.61 0.16 -4.68
C ILE A 9 4.10 -1.17 -4.10
N TRP A 10 2.93 -1.16 -3.47
CA TRP A 10 2.26 -2.37 -2.99
C TRP A 10 2.06 -3.38 -4.12
N ILE A 11 1.44 -2.96 -5.22
CA ILE A 11 1.16 -3.83 -6.36
C ILE A 11 2.46 -4.29 -7.04
N SER A 12 3.45 -3.41 -7.20
CA SER A 12 4.75 -3.77 -7.75
C SER A 12 5.47 -4.81 -6.89
N ALA A 13 5.33 -4.77 -5.56
CA ALA A 13 5.91 -5.78 -4.68
C ALA A 13 5.29 -7.17 -4.90
N LEU A 14 3.99 -7.23 -5.22
CA LEU A 14 3.27 -8.47 -5.51
C LEU A 14 3.63 -9.06 -6.88
N ILE A 15 3.65 -8.24 -7.94
CA ILE A 15 3.77 -8.74 -9.31
C ILE A 15 5.19 -8.69 -9.87
N SER A 16 6.01 -7.74 -9.45
CA SER A 16 7.35 -7.57 -10.00
C SER A 16 8.40 -8.37 -9.23
N LYS A 17 9.43 -8.83 -9.94
CA LYS A 17 10.68 -9.34 -9.34
C LYS A 17 11.64 -8.22 -8.96
N ASP A 18 11.30 -6.96 -9.25
CA ASP A 18 12.12 -5.81 -8.91
C ASP A 18 12.33 -5.74 -7.39
N GLY A 19 13.59 -5.79 -6.99
CA GLY A 19 13.97 -5.99 -5.60
C GLY A 19 13.55 -4.84 -4.67
N VAL A 20 13.37 -3.63 -5.21
CA VAL A 20 13.16 -2.39 -4.44
C VAL A 20 11.80 -2.38 -3.75
N SER A 21 10.69 -2.53 -4.48
CA SER A 21 9.35 -2.54 -3.87
C SER A 21 9.19 -3.68 -2.87
N ARG A 22 9.74 -4.86 -3.20
CA ARG A 22 9.78 -5.99 -2.26
C ARG A 22 10.66 -5.71 -1.03
N GLU A 23 11.74 -4.95 -1.18
CA GLU A 23 12.58 -4.57 -0.03
C GLU A 23 11.85 -3.60 0.89
N ILE A 24 11.05 -2.67 0.34
CA ILE A 24 10.20 -1.78 1.16
C ILE A 24 9.25 -2.63 2.03
N ILE A 25 8.56 -3.60 1.44
CA ILE A 25 7.67 -4.50 2.21
C ILE A 25 8.48 -5.34 3.23
N ARG A 26 9.67 -5.83 2.88
CA ARG A 26 10.55 -6.53 3.83
C ARG A 26 11.02 -5.64 4.98
N LEU A 27 11.30 -4.36 4.72
CA LEU A 27 11.67 -3.41 5.77
C LEU A 27 10.50 -3.16 6.72
N ALA A 28 9.26 -3.11 6.22
CA ALA A 28 8.06 -3.01 7.04
C ALA A 28 7.88 -4.27 7.91
N LEU A 29 7.96 -5.47 7.32
CA LEU A 29 7.88 -6.75 8.03
C LEU A 29 9.01 -6.98 9.05
N ARG A 30 10.14 -6.28 8.90
CA ARG A 30 11.26 -6.28 9.85
C ARG A 30 11.22 -5.10 10.84
N GLU A 31 10.12 -4.37 10.86
CA GLU A 31 9.87 -3.21 11.74
C GLU A 31 10.96 -2.12 11.62
N LYS A 32 11.60 -1.99 10.44
CA LYS A 32 12.62 -0.96 10.17
C LYS A 32 12.00 0.36 9.71
N ILE A 33 10.80 0.30 9.17
CA ILE A 33 9.94 1.43 8.82
C ILE A 33 8.57 1.19 9.45
N SER A 34 7.80 2.25 9.63
CA SER A 34 6.44 2.21 10.17
C SER A 34 5.48 2.72 9.10
N PRO A 35 4.88 1.81 8.30
CA PRO A 35 3.88 2.21 7.31
C PRO A 35 2.68 2.86 7.99
N GLN A 36 2.20 3.95 7.43
CA GLN A 36 0.93 4.58 7.80
C GLN A 36 -0.14 4.08 6.83
N ILE A 37 -1.33 3.75 7.34
CA ILE A 37 -2.45 3.31 6.51
C ILE A 37 -3.76 3.93 6.99
N SER A 38 -4.65 4.20 6.06
CA SER A 38 -6.02 4.65 6.33
C SER A 38 -7.01 3.63 5.79
N THR A 39 -8.29 3.73 6.20
CA THR A 39 -9.36 2.88 5.67
C THR A 39 -9.47 2.99 4.15
N THR A 40 -9.33 4.20 3.58
CA THR A 40 -9.37 4.39 2.12
C THR A 40 -8.22 3.65 1.44
N LEU A 41 -6.99 3.83 1.92
CA LEU A 41 -5.81 3.22 1.31
C LEU A 41 -5.87 1.69 1.40
N PHE A 42 -6.35 1.16 2.53
CA PHE A 42 -6.61 -0.26 2.69
C PHE A 42 -7.60 -0.80 1.64
N ILE A 43 -8.74 -0.11 1.45
CA ILE A 43 -9.75 -0.51 0.45
C ILE A 43 -9.16 -0.46 -0.96
N GLU A 44 -8.37 0.57 -1.26
CA GLU A 44 -7.72 0.71 -2.55
C GLU A 44 -6.73 -0.43 -2.82
N TYR A 45 -5.85 -0.74 -1.86
CA TYR A 45 -4.92 -1.87 -1.96
C TYR A 45 -5.65 -3.17 -2.23
N GLU A 46 -6.70 -3.46 -1.46
CA GLU A 46 -7.51 -4.66 -1.62
C GLU A 46 -8.17 -4.71 -3.01
N ALA A 47 -8.80 -3.61 -3.42
CA ALA A 47 -9.49 -3.51 -4.70
C ALA A 47 -8.55 -3.66 -5.89
N VAL A 48 -7.36 -3.05 -5.85
CA VAL A 48 -6.38 -3.13 -6.94
C VAL A 48 -5.72 -4.51 -6.97
N MET A 49 -5.34 -5.06 -5.82
CA MET A 49 -4.75 -6.39 -5.70
C MET A 49 -5.67 -7.45 -6.32
N LYS A 50 -6.98 -7.38 -6.05
CA LYS A 50 -7.97 -8.37 -6.53
C LYS A 50 -8.36 -8.23 -8.00
N ARG A 51 -7.84 -7.24 -8.75
CA ARG A 51 -8.14 -7.10 -10.20
C ARG A 51 -7.59 -8.29 -10.99
N GLU A 52 -8.38 -8.79 -11.95
CA GLU A 52 -8.00 -9.94 -12.79
C GLU A 52 -6.62 -9.78 -13.45
N LYS A 53 -6.30 -8.57 -13.94
CA LYS A 53 -5.00 -8.27 -14.55
C LYS A 53 -3.83 -8.42 -13.57
N ILE A 54 -4.02 -8.06 -12.31
CA ILE A 54 -3.00 -8.19 -11.27
C ILE A 54 -2.86 -9.65 -10.85
N GLN A 55 -3.99 -10.34 -10.67
CA GLN A 55 -4.01 -11.78 -10.36
C GLN A 55 -3.33 -12.62 -11.45
N ALA A 56 -3.49 -12.25 -12.73
CA ALA A 56 -2.81 -12.91 -13.84
C ALA A 56 -1.29 -12.72 -13.87
N LEU A 57 -0.76 -11.68 -13.19
CA LEU A 57 0.65 -11.35 -13.14
C LEU A 57 1.33 -11.78 -11.83
N CYS A 58 0.55 -11.95 -10.76
CA CYS A 58 1.09 -12.35 -9.47
C CYS A 58 1.44 -13.84 -9.46
N SER A 59 2.63 -14.17 -8.94
CA SER A 59 3.07 -15.57 -8.82
C SER A 59 2.56 -16.26 -7.55
N LEU A 60 2.01 -15.50 -6.60
CA LEU A 60 1.49 -16.00 -5.33
C LEU A 60 0.05 -16.49 -5.50
N SER A 61 -0.32 -17.54 -4.77
CA SER A 61 -1.73 -17.94 -4.64
C SER A 61 -2.55 -16.83 -3.98
N ILE A 62 -3.88 -16.91 -4.10
CA ILE A 62 -4.77 -15.94 -3.44
C ILE A 62 -4.58 -15.99 -1.93
N GLU A 63 -4.40 -17.18 -1.36
CA GLU A 63 -4.16 -17.40 0.06
C GLU A 63 -2.82 -16.82 0.51
N GLU A 64 -1.75 -17.01 -0.28
CA GLU A 64 -0.43 -16.42 0.00
C GLU A 64 -0.44 -14.89 -0.08
N GLN A 65 -1.21 -14.33 -1.03
CA GLN A 65 -1.40 -12.88 -1.15
C GLN A 65 -2.13 -12.32 0.08
N GLU A 66 -3.19 -12.99 0.52
CA GLU A 66 -3.94 -12.59 1.70
C GLU A 66 -3.08 -12.69 2.97
N GLU A 67 -2.32 -13.78 3.14
CA GLU A 67 -1.39 -13.93 4.26
C GLU A 67 -0.33 -12.82 4.28
N LEU A 68 0.27 -12.51 3.13
CA LEU A 68 1.22 -11.40 3.01
C LEU A 68 0.56 -10.05 3.32
N PHE A 69 -0.66 -9.84 2.83
CA PHE A 69 -1.40 -8.61 3.06
C PHE A 69 -1.70 -8.41 4.54
N GLN A 70 -2.22 -9.44 5.22
CA GLN A 70 -2.47 -9.40 6.67
C GLN A 70 -1.18 -9.19 7.47
N ALA A 71 -0.09 -9.87 7.09
CA ALA A 71 1.22 -9.68 7.71
C ALA A 71 1.72 -8.24 7.54
N PHE A 72 1.61 -7.67 6.34
CA PHE A 72 1.96 -6.27 6.09
C PHE A 72 1.09 -5.31 6.91
N LEU A 73 -0.23 -5.49 6.92
CA LEU A 73 -1.18 -4.68 7.69
C LEU A 73 -0.89 -4.71 9.20
N SER A 74 -0.43 -5.85 9.72
CA SER A 74 -0.03 -5.96 11.12
C SER A 74 1.13 -5.04 11.52
N THR A 75 1.91 -4.58 10.54
CA THR A 75 3.01 -3.62 10.75
C THR A 75 2.58 -2.16 10.61
N CYS A 76 1.38 -1.92 10.08
CA CYS A 76 0.90 -0.58 9.77
C CYS A 76 0.34 0.12 11.01
N LYS A 77 0.53 1.44 11.08
CA LYS A 77 -0.21 2.32 11.99
C LYS A 77 -1.44 2.86 11.29
N TRP A 78 -2.60 2.68 11.91
CA TRP A 78 -3.88 3.13 11.38
C TRP A 78 -4.11 4.59 11.73
N ASN A 79 -4.29 5.43 10.71
CA ASN A 79 -4.58 6.84 10.85
C ASN A 79 -5.93 7.15 10.18
N GLU A 80 -6.72 7.98 10.84
CA GLU A 80 -7.93 8.55 10.25
C GLU A 80 -7.54 9.69 9.32
N VAL A 81 -7.80 9.55 8.02
CA VAL A 81 -7.60 10.63 7.05
C VAL A 81 -8.91 11.37 6.89
N PHE A 82 -8.92 12.66 7.21
CA PHE A 82 -10.08 13.54 7.02
C PHE A 82 -9.80 14.39 5.79
N TYR A 83 -10.47 14.13 4.66
CA TYR A 83 -10.36 14.88 3.38
C TYR A 83 -10.69 16.39 3.50
N LEU A 84 -9.93 17.13 4.30
CA LEU A 84 -10.17 18.52 4.69
C LEU A 84 -9.51 19.49 3.72
N TRP A 85 -8.55 19.03 2.92
CA TRP A 85 -7.89 19.81 1.88
C TRP A 85 -8.06 19.13 0.52
N ARG A 86 -8.75 19.79 -0.41
CA ARG A 86 -8.67 19.49 -1.84
C ARG A 86 -7.66 20.46 -2.48
N PRO A 87 -6.36 20.15 -2.55
CA PRO A 87 -5.50 20.82 -3.51
C PRO A 87 -5.96 20.38 -4.91
N ASN A 88 -6.29 21.35 -5.78
CA ASN A 88 -6.64 21.07 -7.17
C ASN A 88 -5.39 20.53 -7.92
N LEU A 89 -5.09 19.23 -7.81
CA LEU A 89 -4.22 18.53 -8.76
C LEU A 89 -5.05 17.94 -9.91
N ASP A 90 -4.42 17.84 -11.08
CA ASP A 90 -5.07 17.36 -12.31
C ASP A 90 -5.37 15.85 -12.29
N ASP A 91 -4.86 15.09 -11.31
CA ASP A 91 -5.16 13.66 -11.13
C ASP A 91 -5.74 13.38 -9.73
N VAL A 92 -7.07 13.16 -9.70
CA VAL A 92 -7.92 13.13 -8.49
C VAL A 92 -7.67 11.88 -7.62
N GLY A 93 -6.87 10.92 -8.08
CA GLY A 93 -6.56 9.67 -7.36
C GLY A 93 -5.43 9.78 -6.33
N ASP A 94 -4.52 10.75 -6.49
CA ASP A 94 -3.25 10.80 -5.75
C ASP A 94 -3.26 11.79 -4.58
N ASP A 95 -4.35 12.56 -4.41
CA ASP A 95 -4.45 13.63 -3.41
C ASP A 95 -4.31 13.14 -1.96
N PHE A 96 -4.62 11.87 -1.67
CA PHE A 96 -4.57 11.33 -0.31
C PHE A 96 -3.14 11.02 0.18
N LEU A 97 -2.17 10.85 -0.73
CA LEU A 97 -0.80 10.45 -0.39
C LEU A 97 -0.02 11.57 0.29
N ILE A 98 -0.34 12.82 -0.04
CA ILE A 98 0.34 14.01 0.53
C ILE A 98 -0.09 14.23 1.97
N GLU A 99 -1.38 14.03 2.29
CA GLU A 99 -1.90 14.22 3.64
C GLU A 99 -1.33 13.18 4.61
N LEU A 100 -1.26 11.91 4.19
CA LEU A 100 -0.74 10.82 5.02
C LEU A 100 0.78 10.94 5.30
N ALA A 101 1.52 11.72 4.52
CA ALA A 101 2.95 11.94 4.71
C ALA A 101 3.29 13.09 5.68
N LEU A 102 2.30 13.92 6.03
CA LEU A 102 2.48 15.10 6.89
C LEU A 102 1.98 14.90 8.34
N ASP A 103 1.14 13.89 8.59
CA ASP A 103 0.69 13.48 9.93
C ASP A 103 1.62 12.49 10.65
#